data_AF-A0A3C1LXZ0-F1
#
_entry.id   AF-A0A3C1LXZ0-F1
#
_cell.length_a   1.000
_cell.length_b   1.000
_cell.length_c   1.000
_cell.angle_alpha   90.00
_cell.angle_beta   90.00
_cell.angle_gamma   90.00
#
_symmetry.space_group_name_H-M   'P 1'
#
loop_
_entity.id
_entity.type
_entity.pdbx_description
1 polymer ?
#
loop_
_entity_poly.entity_id
_entity_poly.type
_entity_poly.pdbx_seq_one_letter_code
_entity_poly.pdbx_strand_id
1 'polypeptide(L)'
;MNNQTINGKQMKYVIALFLIGSILLISEASAEAKQDAWLAITIAAGAAMLLTLIHDAILRLYPGENLYQILINIFGGIFGKILCGIYVFYAIHLGMNVTNSYTGFINIINLDATPKYVIGWFAIIPCIYMVKSGLGVLGRTAKVCFTIMIFLFFIIILASIKIMDFSNIQPMFT
;
A
#
# COMPACT_ATOMS: atom_id res chain seq x y z
N MET A 1 -24.01 -1.70 13.30
CA MET A 1 -22.63 -2.22 13.40
C MET A 1 -21.70 -1.04 13.66
N ASN A 2 -20.83 -1.11 14.67
CA ASN A 2 -19.91 -0.03 14.98
C ASN A 2 -18.91 0.15 13.82
N ASN A 3 -18.94 1.30 13.12
CA ASN A 3 -18.04 1.57 11.98
C ASN A 3 -16.59 1.83 12.42
N GLN A 4 -16.33 1.87 13.73
CA GLN A 4 -15.01 2.11 14.34
C GLN A 4 -14.13 0.84 14.36
N THR A 5 -14.69 -0.35 14.12
CA THR A 5 -13.96 -1.62 14.20
C THR A 5 -13.91 -2.33 12.85
N ILE A 6 -12.78 -2.95 12.54
CA ILE A 6 -12.58 -3.73 11.32
C ILE A 6 -12.37 -5.22 11.66
N ASN A 7 -13.02 -6.12 10.91
CA ASN A 7 -12.84 -7.56 11.09
C ASN A 7 -11.48 -8.01 10.53
N GLY A 8 -10.82 -9.02 11.12
CA GLY A 8 -9.57 -9.58 10.61
C GLY A 8 -9.62 -9.99 9.13
N LYS A 9 -10.76 -10.48 8.61
CA LYS A 9 -10.93 -10.75 7.17
C LYS A 9 -10.90 -9.47 6.32
N GLN A 10 -11.50 -8.39 6.81
CA GLN A 10 -11.51 -7.10 6.14
C GLN A 10 -10.13 -6.44 6.16
N MET A 11 -9.39 -6.60 7.26
CA MET A 11 -8.02 -6.11 7.38
C MET A 11 -7.10 -6.69 6.30
N LYS A 12 -7.25 -8.00 5.99
CA LYS A 12 -6.48 -8.65 4.91
C LYS A 12 -6.68 -7.96 3.56
N TYR A 13 -7.92 -7.57 3.22
CA TYR A 13 -8.19 -6.88 1.96
C TYR A 13 -7.60 -5.47 1.93
N VAL A 14 -7.65 -4.74 3.06
CA VAL A 14 -7.05 -3.40 3.17
C VAL A 14 -5.54 -3.48 2.98
N ILE A 15 -4.87 -4.39 3.69
CA ILE A 15 -3.41 -4.59 3.59
C ILE A 15 -3.04 -5.03 2.17
N ALA A 16 -3.77 -5.99 1.58
CA ALA A 16 -3.48 -6.46 0.24
C ALA A 16 -3.60 -5.35 -0.82
N LEU A 17 -4.65 -4.51 -0.74
CA LEU A 17 -4.79 -3.36 -1.63
C LEU A 17 -3.71 -2.31 -1.43
N PHE A 18 -3.28 -2.07 -0.20
CA PHE A 18 -2.17 -1.16 0.09
C PHE A 18 -0.86 -1.64 -0.57
N LEU A 19 -0.54 -2.93 -0.43
CA LEU A 19 0.63 -3.53 -1.06
C LEU A 19 0.56 -3.48 -2.59
N ILE A 20 -0.59 -3.82 -3.18
CA ILE A 20 -0.76 -3.85 -4.63
C ILE A 20 -0.79 -2.44 -5.23
N GLY A 21 -1.42 -1.47 -4.55
CA GLY A 21 -1.43 -0.07 -4.98
C GLY A 21 -0.03 0.57 -4.98
N SER A 22 0.90 0.01 -4.21
CA SER A 22 2.29 0.47 -4.15
C SER A 22 3.13 0.01 -5.34
N ILE A 23 2.60 -0.80 -6.26
CA ILE A 23 3.33 -1.29 -7.45
C ILE A 23 3.82 -0.13 -8.33
N LEU A 24 3.09 0.99 -8.42
CA LEU A 24 3.55 2.15 -9.20
C LEU A 24 4.85 2.76 -8.65
N LEU A 25 5.07 2.68 -7.34
CA LEU A 25 6.33 3.09 -6.72
C LEU A 25 7.42 2.06 -6.99
N ILE A 26 7.05 0.78 -6.99
CA ILE A 26 7.98 -0.33 -7.24
C ILE A 26 8.39 -0.38 -8.72
N SER A 27 7.54 0.06 -9.66
CA SER A 27 7.83 -0.03 -11.09
C SER A 27 9.07 0.76 -11.49
N GLU A 28 9.30 1.92 -10.87
CA GLU A 28 10.50 2.73 -11.08
C GLU A 28 11.76 1.98 -10.65
N ALA A 29 11.74 1.33 -9.48
CA ALA A 29 12.87 0.53 -8.98
C ALA A 29 13.06 -0.79 -9.77
N SER A 30 11.97 -1.41 -10.23
CA SER A 30 12.01 -2.67 -10.98
C SER A 30 12.56 -2.51 -12.39
N ALA A 31 12.56 -1.29 -12.95
CA ALA A 31 13.12 -1.01 -14.26
C ALA A 31 14.63 -1.33 -14.33
N GLU A 32 15.34 -1.19 -13.21
CA GLU A 32 16.77 -1.56 -13.12
C GLU A 32 16.97 -3.08 -13.08
N ALA A 33 16.07 -3.81 -12.42
CA ALA A 33 16.15 -5.27 -12.26
C ALA A 33 15.69 -6.06 -13.50
N LYS A 34 15.03 -5.41 -14.47
CA LYS A 34 14.57 -6.03 -15.73
C LYS A 34 13.82 -7.36 -15.49
N GLN A 35 14.33 -8.47 -16.01
CA GLN A 35 13.71 -9.80 -15.90
C GLN A 35 13.78 -10.37 -14.48
N ASP A 36 14.73 -9.93 -13.65
CA ASP A 36 14.91 -10.42 -12.27
C ASP A 36 14.06 -9.64 -11.25
N ALA A 37 13.22 -8.70 -11.71
CA ALA A 37 12.33 -7.91 -10.86
C ALA A 37 11.42 -8.79 -9.98
N TRP A 38 10.95 -9.93 -10.49
CA TRP A 38 10.11 -10.84 -9.70
C TRP A 38 10.85 -11.46 -8.52
N LEU A 39 12.16 -11.73 -8.66
CA LEU A 39 12.99 -12.26 -7.59
C LEU A 39 13.22 -11.20 -6.51
N ALA A 40 13.56 -9.97 -6.92
CA ALA A 40 13.74 -8.83 -6.01
C ALA A 40 12.45 -8.56 -5.20
N ILE A 41 11.29 -8.55 -5.85
CA ILE A 41 9.99 -8.36 -5.20
C ILE A 41 9.70 -9.51 -4.22
N THR A 42 10.05 -10.75 -4.58
CA THR A 42 9.83 -11.92 -3.71
C THR A 42 10.70 -11.84 -2.44
N ILE A 43 11.96 -11.44 -2.57
CA ILE A 43 12.87 -11.24 -1.43
C ILE A 43 12.35 -10.10 -0.53
N ALA A 44 11.94 -8.98 -1.13
CA ALA A 44 11.37 -7.85 -0.40
C ALA A 44 10.09 -8.24 0.35
N ALA A 45 9.22 -9.06 -0.26
CA ALA A 45 8.03 -9.60 0.39
C ALA A 45 8.38 -10.47 1.61
N GLY A 46 9.42 -11.31 1.51
CA GLY A 46 9.92 -12.09 2.64
C GLY A 46 10.38 -11.22 3.80
N ALA A 47 11.15 -10.16 3.52
CA ALA A 47 11.58 -9.19 4.53
C ALA A 47 10.39 -8.46 5.17
N ALA A 48 9.41 -8.04 4.38
CA ALA A 48 8.20 -7.39 4.86
C ALA A 48 7.35 -8.31 5.76
N MET A 49 7.30 -9.62 5.46
CA MET A 49 6.64 -10.60 6.32
C MET A 49 7.31 -10.71 7.68
N LEU A 50 8.65 -10.77 7.74
CA LEU A 50 9.40 -10.79 9.00
C LEU A 50 9.12 -9.55 9.85
N LEU A 51 9.15 -8.36 9.24
CA LEU A 51 8.78 -7.10 9.89
C LEU A 51 7.33 -7.15 10.43
N THR A 52 6.40 -7.72 9.67
CA THR A 52 5.01 -7.85 10.10
C THR A 52 4.86 -8.76 11.32
N LEU A 53 5.62 -9.86 11.39
CA LEU A 53 5.63 -10.75 12.56
C LEU A 53 6.17 -10.05 13.81
N ILE A 54 7.19 -9.21 13.67
CA ILE A 54 7.71 -8.39 14.77
C ILE A 54 6.61 -7.43 15.26
N HIS A 55 5.88 -6.78 14.35
CA HIS A 55 4.76 -5.91 14.73
C HIS A 55 3.63 -6.68 15.43
N ASP A 56 3.29 -7.88 14.96
CA ASP A 56 2.29 -8.74 15.62
C ASP A 56 2.73 -9.11 17.04
N ALA A 57 4.01 -9.48 17.23
CA ALA A 57 4.56 -9.79 18.54
C ALA A 57 4.48 -8.59 19.50
N ILE A 58 4.79 -7.38 19.02
CA ILE A 58 4.67 -6.14 19.82
C ILE A 58 3.21 -5.89 20.21
N LEU A 59 2.27 -6.01 19.29
CA LEU A 59 0.85 -5.77 19.57
C LEU A 59 0.25 -6.80 20.55
N ARG A 60 0.78 -8.01 20.59
CA ARG A 60 0.40 -9.01 21.60
C ARG A 60 0.95 -8.70 23.00
N LEU A 61 2.10 -8.04 23.09
CA LEU A 61 2.69 -7.61 24.36
C LEU A 61 1.94 -6.41 24.95
N TYR A 62 1.35 -5.55 24.11
CA TYR A 62 0.60 -4.36 24.52
C TYR A 62 -0.86 -4.41 24.04
N PRO A 63 -1.68 -5.34 24.59
CA PRO A 63 -3.03 -5.57 24.11
C PRO A 63 -3.93 -4.36 24.34
N GLY A 64 -4.61 -3.90 23.27
CA GLY A 64 -5.54 -2.77 23.32
C GLY A 64 -4.87 -1.40 23.17
N GLU A 65 -3.54 -1.34 23.12
CA GLU A 65 -2.82 -0.12 22.84
C GLU A 65 -2.58 0.07 21.34
N ASN A 66 -2.59 1.33 20.89
CA ASN A 66 -2.14 1.68 19.54
C ASN A 66 -0.64 1.98 19.50
N LEU A 67 -0.06 2.04 18.31
CA LEU A 67 1.37 2.28 18.12
C LEU A 67 1.89 3.53 18.87
N TYR A 68 1.12 4.62 18.89
CA TYR A 68 1.53 5.85 19.56
C TYR A 68 1.58 5.68 21.09
N GLN A 69 0.60 4.97 21.66
CA GLN A 69 0.57 4.62 23.07
C GLN A 69 1.76 3.73 23.44
N ILE A 70 2.02 2.70 22.63
CA ILE A 70 3.16 1.78 22.82
C ILE A 70 4.48 2.56 22.81
N LEU A 71 4.66 3.48 21.87
CA LEU A 71 5.87 4.31 21.79
C LEU A 71 6.05 5.20 23.03
N ILE A 72 4.97 5.81 23.53
CA ILE A 72 5.00 6.63 24.75
C ILE A 72 5.27 5.79 25.99
N ASN A 73 4.68 4.59 26.07
CA ASN A 73 4.84 3.69 27.21
C ASN A 73 6.26 3.12 27.31
N ILE A 74 6.88 2.79 26.18
CA ILE A 74 8.24 2.21 26.15
C ILE A 74 9.32 3.29 26.33
N PHE A 75 9.21 4.40 25.60
CA PHE A 75 10.27 5.42 25.54
C PHE A 75 10.02 6.63 26.46
N GLY A 76 8.91 6.62 27.20
CA GLY A 76 8.50 7.70 28.08
C GLY A 76 7.90 8.91 27.35
N GLY A 77 7.51 9.92 28.13
CA GLY A 77 6.70 11.04 27.63
C GLY A 77 7.39 11.97 26.63
N ILE A 78 8.71 12.18 26.71
CA ILE A 78 9.44 13.10 25.81
C ILE A 78 9.89 12.36 24.55
N PHE A 79 10.72 11.32 24.70
CA PHE A 79 11.24 10.55 23.56
C PHE A 79 10.13 9.82 22.80
N GLY A 80 9.13 9.26 23.48
CA GLY A 80 7.98 8.63 22.83
C GLY A 80 7.18 9.60 21.96
N LYS A 81 6.99 10.85 22.41
CA LYS A 81 6.33 11.90 21.60
C LYS A 81 7.15 12.30 20.37
N ILE A 82 8.48 12.37 20.50
CA ILE A 82 9.38 12.63 19.36
C ILE A 82 9.23 11.51 18.32
N LEU A 83 9.28 10.25 18.74
CA LEU A 83 9.09 9.10 17.85
C LEU A 83 7.70 9.09 17.19
N CYS A 84 6.65 9.44 17.93
CA CYS A 84 5.32 9.63 17.38
C CYS A 84 5.31 10.72 16.28
N GLY A 85 5.98 11.85 16.54
CA GLY A 85 6.11 12.93 15.56
C GLY A 85 6.84 12.50 14.29
N ILE A 86 7.94 11.76 14.43
CA ILE A 86 8.68 11.17 13.29
C ILE A 86 7.78 10.22 12.50
N TYR A 87 6.99 9.39 13.18
CA TYR A 87 6.06 8.47 12.52
C TYR A 87 4.95 9.20 11.76
N VAL A 88 4.39 10.28 12.33
CA VAL A 88 3.40 11.12 11.63
C VAL A 88 4.03 11.78 10.40
N PHE A 89 5.25 12.32 10.52
CA PHE A 89 5.96 12.91 9.40
C PHE A 89 6.22 11.89 8.28
N TYR A 90 6.64 10.67 8.65
CA TYR A 90 6.80 9.57 7.72
C TYR A 90 5.49 9.24 6.99
N ALA A 91 4.36 9.16 7.71
CA ALA A 91 3.06 8.89 7.10
C ALA A 91 2.62 9.99 6.11
N ILE A 92 2.90 11.26 6.42
CA ILE A 92 2.64 12.38 5.52
C ILE A 92 3.52 12.27 4.26
N HIS A 93 4.82 12.03 4.45
CA HIS A 93 5.77 11.88 3.34
C HIS A 93 5.37 10.72 2.41
N LEU A 94 4.98 9.57 2.99
CA LEU A 94 4.48 8.44 2.23
C LEU A 94 3.21 8.81 1.42
N GLY A 95 2.27 9.53 2.04
CA GLY A 95 1.07 10.02 1.37
C GLY A 95 1.37 10.97 0.21
N MET A 96 2.37 11.84 0.35
CA MET A 96 2.86 12.71 -0.73
C MET A 96 3.41 11.90 -1.90
N ASN A 97 4.25 10.89 -1.63
CA ASN A 97 4.82 10.04 -2.67
C ASN A 97 3.73 9.28 -3.43
N VAL A 98 2.79 8.65 -2.73
CA VAL A 98 1.66 7.94 -3.35
C VAL A 98 0.82 8.87 -4.22
N THR A 99 0.51 10.07 -3.72
CA THR A 99 -0.28 11.06 -4.48
C THR A 99 0.47 11.56 -5.71
N ASN A 100 1.79 11.78 -5.60
CA ASN A 100 2.61 12.23 -6.72
C ASN A 100 2.72 11.15 -7.82
N SER A 101 2.97 9.89 -7.45
CA SER A 101 3.02 8.78 -8.42
C SER A 101 1.66 8.56 -9.08
N TYR A 102 0.57 8.62 -8.31
CA TYR A 102 -0.78 8.51 -8.85
C TYR A 102 -1.10 9.64 -9.84
N THR A 103 -0.89 10.89 -9.46
CA THR A 103 -1.18 12.04 -10.32
C THR A 103 -0.28 12.08 -11.56
N GLY A 104 0.99 11.67 -11.43
CA GLY A 104 1.91 11.49 -12.55
C GLY A 104 1.41 10.44 -13.55
N PHE A 105 1.02 9.26 -13.06
CA PHE A 105 0.50 8.18 -13.89
C PHE A 105 -0.77 8.60 -14.66
N ILE A 106 -1.74 9.21 -13.98
CA ILE A 106 -2.99 9.65 -14.60
C ILE A 106 -2.76 10.77 -15.62
N ASN A 107 -1.87 11.72 -15.32
CA ASN A 107 -1.51 12.80 -16.22
C ASN A 107 -0.87 12.27 -17.51
N ILE A 108 0.02 11.27 -17.43
CA ILE A 108 0.68 10.70 -18.62
C ILE A 108 -0.29 9.93 -19.51
N ILE A 109 -1.24 9.18 -18.92
CA ILE A 109 -2.03 8.19 -19.67
C ILE A 109 -3.38 8.72 -20.13
N ASN A 110 -4.03 9.59 -19.34
CA ASN A 110 -5.43 9.97 -19.58
C ASN A 110 -5.66 11.48 -19.65
N LEU A 111 -4.91 12.26 -18.88
CA LEU A 111 -5.22 13.67 -18.59
C LEU A 111 -3.96 14.55 -18.70
N ASP A 112 -3.30 14.48 -19.85
CA ASP A 112 -2.04 15.18 -20.15
C ASP A 112 -2.19 16.71 -20.10
N ALA A 113 -3.31 17.23 -20.60
CA ALA A 113 -3.64 18.66 -20.56
C ALA A 113 -4.07 19.16 -19.18
N THR A 114 -4.38 18.27 -18.22
CA THR A 114 -4.87 18.67 -16.90
C THR A 114 -3.72 18.86 -15.91
N PRO A 115 -3.63 19.99 -15.19
CA PRO A 115 -2.58 20.18 -14.19
C PRO A 115 -2.64 19.14 -13.06
N LYS A 116 -1.48 18.61 -12.65
CA LYS A 116 -1.37 17.54 -11.64
C LYS A 116 -2.06 17.86 -10.31
N TYR A 117 -2.07 19.12 -9.88
CA TYR A 117 -2.73 19.53 -8.63
C TYR A 117 -4.26 19.33 -8.67
N VAL A 118 -4.89 19.49 -9.84
CA VAL A 118 -6.34 19.24 -10.01
C VAL A 118 -6.62 17.76 -9.80
N ILE A 119 -5.84 16.90 -10.46
CA ILE A 119 -5.92 15.43 -10.31
C ILE A 119 -5.71 15.02 -8.85
N GLY A 120 -4.75 15.66 -8.16
CA GLY A 120 -4.48 15.44 -6.74
C GLY A 120 -5.69 15.74 -5.85
N TRP A 121 -6.38 16.85 -6.08
CA TRP A 121 -7.61 17.18 -5.34
C TRP A 121 -8.71 16.13 -5.54
N PHE A 122 -8.91 15.67 -6.77
CA PHE A 122 -9.86 14.60 -7.08
C PHE A 122 -9.49 13.26 -6.42
N ALA A 123 -8.21 13.01 -6.16
CA ALA A 123 -7.76 11.83 -5.40
C ALA A 123 -7.96 11.98 -3.88
N ILE A 124 -7.70 13.17 -3.32
CA ILE A 124 -7.71 13.41 -1.87
C ILE A 124 -9.14 13.49 -1.31
N ILE A 125 -10.08 14.08 -2.04
CA ILE A 125 -11.47 14.27 -1.56
C ILE A 125 -12.13 12.92 -1.17
N PRO A 126 -12.08 11.86 -2.02
CA PRO A 126 -12.56 10.53 -1.63
C PRO A 126 -11.85 9.94 -0.41
N CYS A 127 -10.55 10.18 -0.25
CA CYS A 127 -9.79 9.72 0.91
C CYS A 127 -10.30 10.37 2.20
N ILE A 128 -10.56 11.68 2.20
CA ILE A 128 -11.13 12.40 3.35
C ILE A 128 -12.51 11.81 3.71
N TYR A 129 -13.36 11.57 2.71
CA TYR A 129 -14.66 10.95 2.92
C TYR A 129 -14.53 9.54 3.50
N MET A 130 -13.59 8.74 3.00
CA MET A 130 -13.35 7.37 3.48
C MET A 130 -12.91 7.35 4.96
N VAL A 131 -11.99 8.25 5.34
CA VAL A 131 -11.54 8.39 6.74
C VAL A 131 -12.71 8.77 7.66
N LYS A 132 -13.55 9.73 7.25
CA LYS A 132 -14.75 10.13 8.00
C LYS A 132 -15.79 9.01 8.12
N SER A 133 -15.84 8.10 7.16
CA SER A 133 -16.79 6.99 7.13
C SER A 133 -16.41 5.82 8.06
N GLY A 134 -15.16 5.78 8.54
CA GLY A 134 -14.67 4.82 9.52
C GLY A 134 -14.13 3.51 8.92
N LEU A 135 -13.44 2.74 9.77
CA LEU A 135 -12.72 1.52 9.38
C LEU A 135 -13.62 0.40 8.84
N GLY A 136 -14.86 0.31 9.32
CA GLY A 136 -15.83 -0.67 8.83
C GLY A 136 -16.24 -0.43 7.37
N VAL A 137 -16.34 0.83 6.95
CA VAL A 137 -16.61 1.21 5.56
C VAL A 137 -15.38 0.94 4.71
N LEU A 138 -14.19 1.36 5.16
CA LEU A 138 -12.92 1.07 4.49
C LEU A 138 -12.75 -0.43 4.21
N GLY A 139 -13.01 -1.29 5.20
CA GLY A 139 -12.90 -2.74 5.06
C GLY A 139 -13.90 -3.35 4.05
N ARG A 140 -15.12 -2.81 3.97
CA ARG A 140 -16.11 -3.26 2.96
C ARG A 140 -15.73 -2.82 1.56
N THR A 141 -15.33 -1.55 1.40
CA THR A 141 -14.87 -1.01 0.13
C THR A 141 -13.62 -1.74 -0.36
N ALA A 142 -12.67 -2.01 0.54
CA ALA A 142 -11.46 -2.76 0.23
C ALA A 142 -11.77 -4.17 -0.29
N LYS A 143 -12.74 -4.88 0.30
CA LYS A 143 -13.16 -6.19 -0.21
C LYS A 143 -13.63 -6.10 -1.67
N VAL A 144 -14.49 -5.13 -1.98
CA VAL A 144 -15.03 -4.95 -3.34
C VAL A 144 -13.93 -4.58 -4.32
N CYS A 145 -13.11 -3.58 -3.99
CA CYS A 145 -11.99 -3.16 -4.84
C CYS A 145 -11.00 -4.29 -5.08
N PHE A 146 -10.68 -5.09 -4.06
CA PHE A 146 -9.79 -6.24 -4.19
C PHE A 146 -10.35 -7.30 -5.14
N THR A 147 -11.64 -7.62 -5.05
CA THR A 147 -12.29 -8.56 -5.98
C THR A 147 -12.25 -8.06 -7.42
N ILE A 148 -12.55 -6.79 -7.66
CA ILE A 148 -12.48 -6.17 -8.99
C ILE A 148 -11.05 -6.23 -9.52
N MET A 149 -10.06 -5.91 -8.68
CA MET A 149 -8.66 -5.86 -9.08
C MET A 149 -8.11 -7.24 -9.44
N ILE A 150 -8.44 -8.29 -8.66
CA ILE A 150 -8.10 -9.67 -9.02
C ILE A 150 -8.72 -10.04 -10.37
N PHE A 151 -9.99 -9.71 -10.58
CA PHE A 151 -10.68 -10.01 -11.82
C PHE A 151 -10.00 -9.33 -13.03
N LEU A 152 -9.67 -8.04 -12.91
CA LEU A 152 -8.92 -7.31 -13.94
C LEU A 152 -7.54 -7.93 -14.18
N PHE A 153 -6.83 -8.33 -13.13
CA PHE A 153 -5.53 -8.97 -13.26
C PHE A 153 -5.61 -10.28 -14.06
N PHE A 154 -6.62 -11.13 -13.80
CA PHE A 154 -6.85 -12.33 -14.60
C PHE A 154 -7.14 -12.01 -16.06
N ILE A 155 -7.96 -10.98 -16.35
CA ILE A 155 -8.24 -10.57 -17.73
C ILE A 155 -6.95 -10.14 -18.44
N ILE A 156 -6.11 -9.32 -17.78
CA ILE A 156 -4.85 -8.84 -18.35
C ILE A 156 -3.93 -10.01 -18.68
N ILE A 157 -3.78 -10.98 -17.77
CA ILE A 157 -2.98 -12.18 -18.01
C ILE A 157 -3.53 -12.93 -19.23
N LEU A 158 -4.83 -13.25 -19.24
CA LEU A 158 -5.45 -14.01 -20.32
C LEU A 158 -5.30 -13.31 -21.69
N ALA A 159 -5.46 -11.98 -21.73
CA ALA A 159 -5.25 -11.19 -22.93
C ALA A 159 -3.78 -11.20 -23.39
N SER A 160 -2.84 -11.27 -22.45
CA SER A 160 -1.40 -11.21 -22.70
C SER A 160 -0.77 -12.56 -23.07
N ILE A 161 -1.43 -13.70 -22.78
CA ILE A 161 -0.88 -15.05 -23.00
C ILE A 161 -0.35 -15.24 -24.43
N LYS A 162 -1.01 -14.67 -25.44
CA LYS A 162 -0.61 -14.85 -26.84
C LYS A 162 0.66 -14.09 -27.24
N ILE A 163 1.02 -13.06 -26.48
CA ILE A 163 2.14 -12.15 -26.76
C ILE A 163 3.30 -12.41 -25.77
N MET A 164 3.03 -13.17 -24.71
CA MET A 164 3.99 -13.50 -23.66
C MET A 164 5.05 -14.46 -24.20
N ASP A 165 6.31 -14.03 -24.13
CA ASP A 165 7.46 -14.91 -24.31
C ASP A 165 7.95 -15.39 -22.93
N PHE A 166 7.72 -16.68 -22.67
CA PHE A 166 8.05 -17.34 -21.41
C PHE A 166 9.55 -17.37 -21.12
N SER A 167 10.42 -17.18 -22.11
CA SER A 167 11.86 -17.08 -21.88
C SER A 167 12.23 -15.88 -21.00
N ASN A 168 11.44 -14.79 -21.04
CA ASN A 168 11.66 -13.59 -20.23
C ASN A 168 11.31 -13.74 -18.74
N ILE A 169 10.75 -14.89 -18.33
CA ILE A 169 10.47 -15.20 -16.92
C ILE A 169 11.68 -15.89 -16.26
N GLN A 170 12.55 -16.50 -17.07
CA GLN A 170 13.73 -17.16 -16.53
C GLN A 170 14.68 -16.10 -15.95
N PRO A 171 15.26 -16.36 -14.76
CA PRO A 171 16.24 -15.45 -14.21
C PRO A 171 17.45 -15.37 -15.15
N MET A 172 18.08 -14.21 -15.22
CA MET A 172 19.31 -14.02 -15.98
C MET A 172 20.44 -14.77 -15.28
N PHE A 173 20.60 -16.06 -15.58
CA PHE A 173 21.82 -16.78 -15.26
C PHE A 173 22.92 -16.27 -16.20
N THR A 174 23.52 -15.15 -15.84
CA THR A 174 24.76 -14.65 -16.44
C THR A 174 25.91 -14.91 -15.49
#